data_AF-A0A535HIZ6-F1
#
_entry.id   AF-A0A535HIZ6-F1
#
_cell.length_a   1.000
_cell.length_b   1.000
_cell.length_c   1.000
_cell.angle_alpha   90.00
_cell.angle_beta   90.00
_cell.angle_gamma   90.00
#
_symmetry.space_group_name_H-M   'P 1'
#
loop_
_entity.id
_entity.type
_entity.pdbx_description
1 polymer ?
#
loop_
_entity_poly.entity_id
_entity_poly.type
_entity_poly.pdbx_seq_one_letter_code
_entity_poly.pdbx_strand_id
1 'polypeptide(L)' 'MQYDLIIRHAQLHRHDGLVDIAMKDGHFASIVGELPSDSSAPREIDAAGRL' A
#
# COMPACT_ATOMS: atom_id res chain seq x y z
N MET A 1 -1.69 -3.05 -12.25
CA MET A 1 -0.48 -2.20 -12.47
C MET A 1 0.75 -2.79 -11.75
N GLN A 2 1.98 -2.52 -12.20
CA GLN A 2 3.21 -3.03 -11.55
C GLN A 2 3.90 -1.94 -10.70
N TYR A 3 4.19 -2.30 -9.44
CA TYR A 3 4.88 -1.48 -8.44
C TYR A 3 6.14 -2.20 -7.94
N ASP A 4 7.01 -1.50 -7.21
CA ASP A 4 8.23 -2.08 -6.63
C ASP A 4 7.96 -2.67 -5.25
N LEU A 5 7.10 -2.01 -4.47
CA LEU A 5 6.67 -2.41 -3.14
C LEU A 5 5.21 -2.02 -2.94
N ILE A 6 4.43 -2.94 -2.37
CA ILE A 6 3.11 -2.63 -1.81
C ILE A 6 3.16 -2.90 -0.30
N ILE A 7 2.66 -1.95 0.49
CA ILE A 7 2.35 -2.14 1.91
C ILE A 7 0.83 -2.27 2.02
N ARG A 8 0.34 -3.43 2.44
CA ARG A 8 -1.10 -3.73 2.58
C ARG A 8 -1.60 -3.38 3.97
N HIS A 9 -2.86 -2.98 4.08
CA HIS A 9 -3.58 -2.83 5.36
C HIS A 9 -2.86 -1.95 6.41
N ALA A 10 -2.21 -0.88 5.97
CA ALA A 10 -1.54 0.07 6.86
C ALA A 10 -2.55 0.99 7.54
N GLN A 11 -2.36 1.25 8.83
CA GLN A 11 -3.08 2.32 9.53
C GLN A 11 -2.25 3.60 9.42
N LEU A 12 -2.83 4.70 8.92
CA LEU A 12 -2.14 6.00 8.91
C LEU A 12 -2.53 6.83 10.13
N HIS A 13 -1.60 7.67 10.59
CA HIS A 13 -1.89 8.64 11.65
C HIS A 13 -2.94 9.65 11.16
N ARG A 14 -4.01 9.84 11.95
CA ARG A 14 -5.15 10.74 11.66
C ARG A 14 -5.95 10.39 10.41
N HIS A 15 -5.94 9.12 10.00
CA HIS A 15 -6.79 8.60 8.94
C HIS A 15 -7.72 7.54 9.51
N ASP A 16 -9.00 7.60 9.16
CA ASP A 16 -9.95 6.56 9.56
C ASP A 16 -9.89 5.41 8.56
N GLY A 17 -9.58 4.22 9.05
CA GLY A 17 -9.50 3.00 8.24
C GLY A 17 -8.10 2.69 7.69
N LEU A 18 -8.00 1.49 7.13
CA LEU A 18 -6.78 0.91 6.59
C LEU A 18 -6.58 1.30 5.13
N VAL A 19 -5.32 1.37 4.71
CA VAL A 19 -4.94 1.69 3.33
C VAL A 19 -3.90 0.73 2.79
N ASP A 20 -3.88 0.61 1.48
CA ASP A 20 -2.77 0.07 0.72
C ASP A 20 -1.90 1.24 0.22
N ILE A 21 -0.58 1.09 0.37
CA ILE A 21 0.43 2.07 -0.06
C ILE A 21 1.27 1.42 -1.15
N ALA A 22 1.28 2.00 -2.34
CA ALA A 22 2.09 1.55 -3.46
C ALA A 22 3.30 2.46 -3.67
N MET A 23 4.48 1.85 -3.83
CA MET A 23 5.73 2.53 -4.12
C MET A 23 6.22 2.19 -5.53
N LYS A 24 6.73 3.19 -6.24
CA LYS A 24 7.35 3.03 -7.55
C LYS A 24 8.52 4.00 -7.72
N ASP A 25 9.64 3.49 -8.22
CA ASP A 25 10.88 4.22 -8.46
C ASP A 25 11.38 4.96 -7.19
N GLY A 26 11.16 4.36 -6.02
CA GLY A 26 11.51 4.94 -4.71
C GLY A 26 10.55 6.00 -4.17
N HIS A 27 9.43 6.26 -4.85
CA HIS A 27 8.43 7.26 -4.48
C HIS A 27 7.06 6.65 -4.16
N PHE A 28 6.25 7.34 -3.36
CA PHE A 28 4.85 7.00 -3.15
C PHE A 28 4.08 7.22 -4.45
N ALA A 29 3.58 6.14 -5.06
CA ALA A 29 2.80 6.20 -6.29
C ALA A 29 1.30 6.27 -6.02
N SER A 30 0.82 5.62 -4.95
CA SER A 30 -0.60 5.61 -4.57
C SER A 30 -0.78 5.32 -3.09
N ILE A 31 -1.81 5.92 -2.49
CA ILE A 31 -2.29 5.66 -1.13
C ILE A 31 -3.81 5.63 -1.20
N VAL A 32 -4.41 4.44 -1.09
CA VAL A 32 -5.85 4.21 -1.29
C VAL A 32 -6.37 3.16 -0.32
N GLY A 33 -7.68 3.12 -0.05
CA GLY A 33 -8.25 2.14 0.89
C GLY A 33 -7.98 0.69 0.50
N GLU A 34 -8.06 0.37 -0.80
CA GLU A 34 -7.72 -0.94 -1.35
C GLU A 34 -7.14 -0.72 -2.76
N LEU A 35 -6.01 -1.34 -3.06
CA LEU A 35 -5.47 -1.32 -4.42
C LEU A 35 -6.29 -2.24 -5.34
N PRO A 36 -6.45 -1.89 -6.63
CA PRO A 36 -7.06 -2.78 -7.62
C PRO A 36 -6.43 -4.18 -7.59
N SER A 37 -7.23 -5.24 -7.72
CA SER A 37 -6.76 -6.63 -7.60
C SER A 37 -5.72 -7.05 -8.65
N ASP A 38 -5.60 -6.31 -9.76
CA ASP A 38 -4.56 -6.48 -10.78
C ASP A 38 -3.25 -5.73 -10.45
N SER A 39 -3.20 -5.08 -9.29
CA SER A 39 -1.98 -4.45 -8.76
C SER A 39 -1.05 -5.52 -8.19
N SER A 40 0.20 -5.50 -8.62
CA SER A 40 1.22 -6.44 -8.16
C SER A 40 2.54 -5.72 -7.87
N ALA A 41 3.29 -6.27 -6.94
CA ALA A 41 4.66 -5.89 -6.66
C ALA A 41 5.50 -7.15 -6.41
N PRO A 42 6.81 -7.15 -6.75
CA PRO A 42 7.71 -8.25 -6.40
C PRO A 42 7.87 -8.40 -4.89
N ARG A 43 7.56 -7.34 -4.12
CA ARG A 43 7.56 -7.35 -2.66
C ARG A 43 6.25 -6.78 -2.14
N GLU A 44 5.60 -7.55 -1.28
CA GLU A 44 4.44 -7.10 -0.52
C GLU A 44 4.72 -7.24 0.97
N ILE A 45 4.28 -6.25 1.75
CA ILE A 45 4.37 -6.25 3.22
C ILE A 45 2.96 -6.03 3.75
N ASP A 46 2.45 -6.98 4.53
CA ASP A 46 1.20 -6.76 5.26
C ASP A 46 1.51 -6.03 6.57
N ALA A 47 0.99 -4.81 6.72
CA ALA A 47 1.10 -4.04 7.95
C ALA A 47 0.16 -4.56 9.04
N ALA A 48 -0.83 -5.39 8.70
CA ALA A 48 -1.76 -6.01 9.64
C ALA A 48 -2.45 -4.99 10.58
N GLY A 49 -2.81 -3.82 10.04
CA GLY A 49 -3.46 -2.74 10.78
C GLY A 49 -2.54 -1.95 11.71
N ARG A 50 -1.23 -2.14 11.62
CA ARG A 50 -0.25 -1.37 12.41
C ARG A 50 0.02 0.00 11.77
N LEU A 51 0.43 0.93 12.64
CA LEU A 51 0.88 2.28 12.27
C LEU A 51 2.20 2.25 11.50
#